data_AF-W7EZF1-F1
#
_entry.id   AF-W7EZF1-F1
#
_cell.length_a   1.000
_cell.length_b   1.000
_cell.length_c   1.000
_cell.angle_alpha   90.00
_cell.angle_beta   90.00
_cell.angle_gamma   90.00
#
_symmetry.space_group_name_H-M   'P 1'
#
loop_
_entity.id
_entity.type
_entity.pdbx_description
1 polymer ?
#
loop_
_entity_poly.entity_id
_entity_poly.type
_entity_poly.pdbx_seq_one_letter_code
_entity_poly.pdbx_strand_id
1 'polypeptide(L)'
;MAPAPQKICVVCGDPATSKCPDCKSDTYSRYYCGKTCQETDWPAHKKRCRDFRNRRLEKKLERITDILQQVYYIFRKNTWDVPVAAIMVRGDCVEIHPSLSQEPSFFSKFPDHLPMSEQKRNTILSAFSCNDPLAYFKDMISASLEGMDVKVEECKATLGKITQKVVFRTSGEQPVDCSAFAHEILRITVPGKRWIIDITGAQFGIHKTLWAWDDYKNEHHAKIGMIYKFGTNEILVKALSNVEAMILKNDDEYEATKLSFLSSMDVAVRSFVAANRFETEIRKALEYELSNPGMSDKMISTVADVFTLSLFIGSRGRNSR
;
A
#
# COMPACT_ATOMS: atom_id res chain seq x y z
N MET A 1 1.87 -2.24 -47.70
CA MET A 1 0.78 -2.77 -46.84
C MET A 1 1.07 -4.23 -46.57
N ALA A 2 1.21 -4.66 -45.32
CA ALA A 2 1.38 -6.08 -44.99
C ALA A 2 0.07 -6.85 -45.24
N PRO A 3 0.09 -8.08 -45.74
CA PRO A 3 -1.11 -8.86 -45.98
C PRO A 3 -1.88 -9.09 -44.68
N ALA A 4 -3.22 -8.98 -44.74
CA ALA A 4 -4.07 -9.23 -43.59
C ALA A 4 -3.84 -10.66 -43.06
N PRO A 5 -3.68 -10.87 -41.75
CA PRO A 5 -3.40 -12.19 -41.21
C PRO A 5 -4.53 -13.16 -41.57
N GLN A 6 -4.19 -14.20 -42.33
CA GLN A 6 -5.13 -15.26 -42.69
C GLN A 6 -5.64 -15.94 -41.42
N LYS A 7 -6.97 -15.98 -41.27
CA LYS A 7 -7.66 -16.59 -40.12
C LYS A 7 -7.73 -18.11 -40.31
N ILE A 8 -6.61 -18.80 -40.20
CA ILE A 8 -6.52 -20.27 -40.32
C ILE A 8 -6.45 -20.93 -38.95
N CYS A 9 -7.00 -22.15 -38.85
CA CYS A 9 -6.97 -22.95 -37.64
C CYS A 9 -5.54 -23.37 -37.32
N VAL A 10 -5.06 -23.10 -36.10
CA VAL A 10 -3.69 -23.44 -35.68
C VAL A 10 -3.43 -24.94 -35.53
N VAL A 11 -4.49 -25.78 -35.57
CA VAL A 11 -4.40 -27.23 -35.40
C VAL A 11 -4.50 -27.96 -36.73
N CYS A 12 -5.51 -27.65 -37.55
CA CYS A 12 -5.80 -28.39 -38.79
C CYS A 12 -5.54 -27.59 -40.08
N GLY A 13 -5.32 -26.28 -40.01
CA GLY A 13 -5.12 -25.42 -41.18
C GLY A 13 -6.40 -24.93 -41.88
N ASP A 14 -7.57 -25.49 -41.55
CA ASP A 14 -8.86 -25.07 -42.12
C ASP A 14 -9.22 -23.61 -41.80
N PRO A 15 -10.14 -22.98 -42.56
CA PRO A 15 -10.66 -21.68 -42.22
C PRO A 15 -11.18 -21.62 -40.78
N ALA A 16 -10.68 -20.67 -39.99
CA ALA A 16 -11.09 -20.52 -38.61
C ALA A 16 -12.42 -19.77 -38.49
N THR A 17 -13.31 -20.30 -37.67
CA THR A 17 -14.62 -19.71 -37.35
C THR A 17 -14.58 -18.95 -36.02
N SER A 18 -13.57 -19.23 -35.18
CA SER A 18 -13.45 -18.70 -33.83
C SER A 18 -12.01 -18.34 -33.48
N LYS A 19 -11.82 -17.63 -32.37
CA LYS A 19 -10.51 -17.34 -31.79
C LYS A 19 -10.56 -17.41 -30.27
N CYS A 20 -9.41 -17.66 -29.65
CA CYS A 20 -9.30 -17.60 -28.19
C CYS A 20 -9.71 -16.20 -27.69
N PRO A 21 -10.68 -16.09 -26.77
CA PRO A 21 -11.16 -14.79 -26.28
C PRO A 21 -10.08 -14.03 -25.48
N ASP A 22 -9.24 -14.77 -24.75
CA ASP A 22 -8.19 -14.20 -23.89
C ASP A 22 -6.94 -13.76 -24.66
N CYS A 23 -6.65 -14.41 -25.78
CA CYS A 23 -5.51 -14.07 -26.62
C CYS A 23 -5.82 -13.02 -27.70
N LYS A 24 -6.96 -12.35 -27.63
CA LYS A 24 -7.34 -11.33 -28.62
C LYS A 24 -6.50 -10.07 -28.45
N SER A 25 -5.64 -9.80 -29.43
CA SER A 25 -4.95 -8.53 -29.63
C SER A 25 -4.72 -8.25 -31.11
N ASP A 26 -4.23 -7.05 -31.41
CA ASP A 26 -3.90 -6.64 -32.78
C ASP A 26 -2.66 -7.38 -33.33
N THR A 27 -1.77 -7.84 -32.43
CA THR A 27 -0.48 -8.44 -32.80
C THR A 27 -0.42 -9.95 -32.62
N TYR A 28 -1.36 -10.52 -31.88
CA TYR A 28 -1.43 -11.96 -31.59
C TYR A 28 -2.89 -12.36 -31.39
N SER A 29 -3.29 -13.45 -32.03
CA SER A 29 -4.55 -14.15 -31.78
C SER A 29 -4.39 -15.60 -32.22
N ARG A 30 -4.93 -16.53 -31.44
CA ARG A 30 -5.04 -17.93 -31.85
C ARG A 30 -6.42 -18.21 -32.41
N TYR A 31 -6.45 -18.80 -33.59
CA TYR A 31 -7.64 -19.04 -34.38
C TYR A 31 -7.94 -20.54 -34.46
N TYR A 32 -9.22 -20.90 -34.40
CA TYR A 32 -9.69 -22.29 -34.39
C TYR A 32 -10.92 -22.45 -35.30
N CYS A 33 -11.01 -23.56 -36.03
CA CYS A 33 -12.20 -23.92 -36.80
C CYS A 33 -13.38 -24.40 -35.92
N GLY A 34 -13.11 -24.75 -34.66
CA GLY A 34 -14.12 -25.16 -33.69
C GLY A 34 -13.53 -25.53 -32.32
N LYS A 35 -14.43 -25.87 -31.39
CA LYS A 35 -14.10 -26.18 -29.98
C LYS A 35 -13.12 -27.35 -29.84
N THR A 36 -13.26 -28.38 -30.67
CA THR A 36 -12.37 -29.57 -30.65
C THR A 36 -10.91 -29.18 -30.89
N CYS A 37 -10.62 -28.40 -31.93
CA CYS A 37 -9.26 -27.93 -32.19
C CYS A 37 -8.72 -27.04 -31.07
N GLN A 38 -9.59 -26.23 -30.44
CA GLN A 38 -9.18 -25.44 -29.28
C GLN A 38 -8.80 -26.31 -28.08
N GLU A 39 -9.60 -27.34 -27.78
CA GLU A 39 -9.32 -28.28 -26.68
C GLU A 39 -8.05 -29.10 -26.95
N THR A 40 -7.79 -29.48 -28.21
CA THR A 40 -6.56 -30.16 -28.62
C THR A 40 -5.31 -29.29 -28.43
N ASP A 41 -5.36 -28.00 -28.79
CA ASP A 41 -4.23 -27.06 -28.60
C ASP A 41 -4.08 -26.60 -27.13
N TRP A 42 -5.13 -26.74 -26.31
CA TRP A 42 -5.17 -26.16 -24.96
C TRP A 42 -4.00 -26.55 -24.04
N PRO A 43 -3.55 -27.82 -23.95
CA PRO A 43 -2.40 -28.17 -23.11
C PRO A 43 -1.13 -27.39 -23.47
N ALA A 44 -0.86 -27.17 -24.76
CA ALA A 44 0.30 -26.40 -25.24
C ALA A 44 0.05 -24.88 -25.18
N HIS A 45 -1.20 -24.46 -25.34
CA HIS A 45 -1.59 -23.05 -25.39
C HIS A 45 -1.72 -22.39 -24.02
N LYS A 46 -2.24 -23.11 -23.02
CA LYS A 46 -2.69 -22.58 -21.72
C LYS A 46 -1.67 -21.68 -21.04
N LYS A 47 -0.39 -22.09 -20.99
CA LYS A 47 0.69 -21.29 -20.39
C LYS A 47 0.89 -19.98 -21.15
N ARG A 48 1.06 -20.05 -22.47
CA ARG A 48 1.24 -18.86 -23.33
C ARG A 48 0.03 -17.93 -23.28
N CYS A 49 -1.18 -18.49 -23.23
CA CYS A 49 -2.42 -17.72 -23.07
C CYS A 49 -2.42 -16.91 -21.77
N ARG A 50 -2.09 -17.56 -20.65
CA ARG A 50 -1.97 -16.90 -19.34
C ARG A 50 -0.92 -15.81 -19.33
N ASP A 51 0.26 -16.09 -19.89
CA ASP A 51 1.35 -15.09 -19.95
C ASP A 51 0.94 -13.87 -20.78
N PHE A 52 0.23 -14.09 -21.89
CA PHE A 52 -0.29 -13.01 -22.72
C PHE A 52 -1.31 -12.15 -21.97
N ARG A 53 -2.29 -12.80 -21.31
CA ARG A 53 -3.28 -12.12 -20.47
C ARG A 53 -2.63 -11.32 -19.35
N ASN A 54 -1.65 -11.90 -18.67
CA ASN A 54 -0.94 -11.24 -17.58
C ASN A 54 -0.15 -10.01 -18.06
N ARG A 55 0.51 -10.06 -19.22
CA ARG A 55 1.19 -8.89 -19.79
C ARG A 55 0.22 -7.77 -20.17
N ARG A 56 -0.95 -8.13 -20.73
CA ARG A 56 -1.99 -7.15 -21.05
C ARG A 56 -2.56 -6.51 -19.78
N LEU A 57 -2.78 -7.29 -18.73
CA LEU A 57 -3.22 -6.78 -17.43
C LEU A 57 -2.16 -5.85 -16.83
N GLU A 58 -0.91 -6.28 -16.80
CA GLU A 58 0.23 -5.49 -16.30
C GLU A 58 0.32 -4.13 -17.00
N LYS A 59 0.22 -4.08 -18.34
CA LYS A 59 0.19 -2.81 -19.09
C LYS A 59 -1.01 -1.91 -18.74
N LYS A 60 -2.16 -2.49 -18.41
CA LYS A 60 -3.32 -1.71 -17.93
C LYS A 60 -3.06 -1.16 -16.54
N LEU A 61 -2.53 -2.00 -15.65
CA LEU A 61 -2.17 -1.61 -14.29
C LEU A 61 -1.12 -0.49 -14.33
N GLU A 62 -0.06 -0.58 -15.13
CA GLU A 62 0.95 0.47 -15.28
C GLU A 62 0.31 1.83 -15.56
N ARG A 63 -0.58 1.89 -16.56
CA ARG A 63 -1.31 3.11 -16.93
C ARG A 63 -2.21 3.63 -15.81
N ILE A 64 -2.96 2.74 -15.17
CA ILE A 64 -3.84 3.11 -14.04
C ILE A 64 -3.00 3.69 -12.90
N THR A 65 -1.90 3.03 -12.54
CA THR A 65 -1.06 3.43 -11.42
C THR A 65 -0.32 4.74 -11.66
N ASP A 66 0.11 4.99 -12.90
CA ASP A 66 0.68 6.28 -13.31
C ASP A 66 -0.34 7.42 -13.17
N ILE A 67 -1.57 7.22 -13.67
CA ILE A 67 -2.65 8.20 -13.53
C ILE A 67 -2.98 8.44 -12.04
N LEU A 68 -3.15 7.39 -11.25
CA LEU A 68 -3.48 7.50 -9.82
C LEU A 68 -2.40 8.29 -9.06
N GLN A 69 -1.13 8.06 -9.35
CA GLN A 69 -0.04 8.82 -8.73
C GLN A 69 -0.05 10.30 -9.13
N GLN A 70 -0.26 10.61 -10.41
CA GLN A 70 -0.36 12.00 -10.85
C GLN A 70 -1.56 12.72 -10.22
N VAL A 71 -2.72 12.07 -10.18
CA VAL A 71 -3.91 12.59 -9.50
C VAL A 71 -3.63 12.80 -8.01
N TYR A 72 -2.90 11.89 -7.37
CA TYR A 72 -2.54 12.01 -5.97
C TYR A 72 -1.62 13.21 -5.70
N TYR A 73 -0.63 13.46 -6.55
CA TYR A 73 0.22 14.65 -6.43
C TYR A 73 -0.56 15.95 -6.61
N ILE A 74 -1.52 15.99 -7.53
CA ILE A 74 -2.43 17.14 -7.69
C ILE A 74 -3.27 17.31 -6.43
N PHE A 75 -3.88 16.24 -5.92
CA PHE A 75 -4.65 16.26 -4.68
C PHE A 75 -3.81 16.81 -3.52
N ARG A 76 -2.66 16.20 -3.22
CA ARG A 76 -1.79 16.61 -2.11
C ARG A 76 -1.26 18.03 -2.22
N LYS A 77 -1.02 18.52 -3.43
CA LYS A 77 -0.64 19.92 -3.64
C LYS A 77 -1.76 20.89 -3.24
N ASN A 78 -3.01 20.52 -3.49
CA ASN A 78 -4.19 21.34 -3.18
C ASN A 78 -4.74 21.12 -1.77
N THR A 79 -4.43 19.98 -1.15
CA THR A 79 -4.82 19.63 0.22
C THR A 79 -3.64 19.62 1.19
N TRP A 80 -2.55 20.29 0.83
CA TRP A 80 -1.37 20.37 1.67
C TRP A 80 -1.76 20.99 3.02
N ASP A 81 -1.30 20.39 4.10
CA ASP A 81 -1.83 20.61 5.46
C ASP A 81 -0.71 20.94 6.46
N VAL A 82 0.54 20.96 6.01
CA VAL A 82 1.70 21.30 6.85
C VAL A 82 2.18 22.70 6.49
N PRO A 83 1.95 23.74 7.31
CA PRO A 83 2.62 25.03 7.14
C PRO A 83 4.14 24.83 7.12
N VAL A 84 4.84 25.28 6.09
CA VAL A 84 6.30 25.05 5.94
C VAL A 84 7.04 26.38 6.12
N ALA A 85 7.96 26.42 7.08
CA ALA A 85 8.90 27.54 7.25
C ALA A 85 10.12 27.40 6.34
N ALA A 86 10.64 26.18 6.20
CA ALA A 86 11.79 25.89 5.34
C ALA A 86 11.81 24.43 4.86
N ILE A 87 12.41 24.22 3.68
CA ILE A 87 12.79 22.90 3.19
C ILE A 87 14.29 22.90 2.99
N MET A 88 14.99 21.94 3.60
CA MET A 88 16.42 21.75 3.40
C MET A 88 16.66 20.42 2.68
N VAL A 89 17.39 20.47 1.57
CA VAL A 89 17.81 19.27 0.85
C VAL A 89 19.29 19.03 1.11
N ARG A 90 19.60 17.89 1.74
CA ARG A 90 20.96 17.47 2.07
C ARG A 90 21.21 16.10 1.44
N GLY A 91 21.65 16.10 0.18
CA GLY A 91 21.83 14.87 -0.59
C GLY A 91 20.51 14.10 -0.78
N ASP A 92 20.47 12.89 -0.23
CA ASP A 92 19.31 12.00 -0.22
C ASP A 92 18.33 12.27 0.94
N CYS A 93 18.58 13.27 1.80
CA CYS A 93 17.68 13.67 2.87
C CYS A 93 16.93 14.96 2.51
N VAL A 94 15.60 14.96 2.71
CA VAL A 94 14.74 16.15 2.67
C VAL A 94 14.25 16.44 4.08
N GLU A 95 14.58 17.60 4.59
CA GLU A 95 14.13 18.07 5.90
C GLU A 95 13.01 19.10 5.71
N ILE A 96 11.84 18.82 6.24
CA ILE A 96 10.69 19.72 6.28
C ILE A 96 10.67 20.35 7.67
N HIS A 97 10.71 21.68 7.72
CA HIS A 97 10.64 22.45 8.97
C HIS A 97 9.26 23.12 9.04
N PRO A 98 8.32 22.60 9.86
CA PRO A 98 7.00 23.17 9.97
C PRO A 98 7.03 24.58 10.59
N SER A 99 6.11 25.44 10.15
CA SER A 99 5.90 26.77 10.70
C SER A 99 4.88 26.73 11.83
N LEU A 100 5.34 26.77 13.08
CA LEU A 100 4.47 26.78 14.27
C LEU A 100 3.75 28.11 14.52
N SER A 101 4.15 29.18 13.83
CA SER A 101 3.63 30.54 14.04
C SER A 101 2.42 30.89 13.16
N GLN A 102 1.96 29.96 12.31
CA GLN A 102 0.77 30.19 11.48
C GLN A 102 -0.47 29.71 12.20
N GLU A 103 -1.54 30.50 12.14
CA GLU A 103 -2.87 30.09 12.60
C GLU A 103 -3.24 28.75 11.96
N PRO A 104 -3.78 27.79 12.74
CA PRO A 104 -4.17 26.50 12.20
C PRO A 104 -5.25 26.68 11.14
N SER A 105 -4.90 26.33 9.90
CA SER A 105 -5.82 26.21 8.77
C SER A 105 -5.85 24.73 8.37
N PHE A 106 -7.02 24.22 7.99
CA PHE A 106 -7.16 22.84 7.50
C PHE A 106 -6.22 22.56 6.30
N PHE A 107 -6.00 23.57 5.46
CA PHE A 107 -5.06 23.50 4.34
C PHE A 107 -4.15 24.73 4.31
N SER A 108 -2.89 24.46 4.03
CA SER A 108 -1.82 25.41 3.76
C SER A 108 -1.45 25.39 2.27
N LYS A 109 -0.85 26.47 1.77
CA LYS A 109 -0.31 26.45 0.40
C LYS A 109 0.94 25.57 0.37
N PHE A 110 0.98 24.63 -0.57
CA PHE A 110 2.20 23.88 -0.86
C PHE A 110 3.33 24.85 -1.28
N PRO A 111 4.58 24.68 -0.78
CA PRO A 111 5.68 25.61 -1.01
C PRO A 111 6.32 25.50 -2.41
N ASP A 112 5.51 25.59 -3.47
CA ASP A 112 5.94 25.50 -4.88
C ASP A 112 6.87 26.63 -5.34
N HIS A 113 6.92 27.73 -4.57
CA HIS A 113 7.81 28.86 -4.86
C HIS A 113 9.29 28.53 -4.56
N LEU A 114 9.56 27.46 -3.81
CA LEU A 114 10.93 27.04 -3.50
C LEU A 114 11.53 26.27 -4.69
N PRO A 115 12.77 26.57 -5.08
CA PRO A 115 13.41 25.88 -6.20
C PRO A 115 13.68 24.42 -5.83
N MET A 116 12.97 23.48 -6.48
CA MET A 116 13.15 22.05 -6.29
C MET A 116 12.90 21.28 -7.59
N SER A 117 13.54 20.11 -7.73
CA SER A 117 13.24 19.21 -8.85
C SER A 117 11.87 18.57 -8.69
N GLU A 118 11.28 18.10 -9.79
CA GLU A 118 10.02 17.37 -9.75
C GLU A 118 10.06 16.14 -8.84
N GLN A 119 11.18 15.40 -8.85
CA GLN A 119 11.35 14.24 -7.96
C GLN A 119 11.27 14.65 -6.49
N LYS A 120 11.96 15.74 -6.10
CA LYS A 120 11.93 16.25 -4.72
C LYS A 120 10.54 16.80 -4.35
N ARG A 121 9.87 17.48 -5.28
CA ARG A 121 8.47 17.89 -5.12
C ARG A 121 7.58 16.69 -4.80
N ASN A 122 7.68 15.63 -5.60
CA ASN A 122 6.87 14.43 -5.43
C ASN A 122 7.19 13.67 -4.12
N THR A 123 8.47 13.64 -3.72
CA THR A 123 8.90 13.15 -2.40
C THR A 123 8.22 13.93 -1.27
N ILE A 124 8.21 15.27 -1.32
CA ILE A 124 7.58 16.10 -0.28
C ILE A 124 6.07 15.90 -0.26
N LEU A 125 5.41 15.89 -1.43
CA LEU A 125 3.97 15.64 -1.55
C LEU A 125 3.54 14.28 -1.00
N SER A 126 4.45 13.29 -0.99
CA SER A 126 4.19 11.93 -0.51
C SER A 126 4.57 11.74 0.96
N ALA A 127 5.21 12.73 1.59
CA ALA A 127 5.76 12.59 2.93
C ALA A 127 4.66 12.25 3.95
N PHE A 128 4.86 11.16 4.69
CA PHE A 128 4.01 10.74 5.82
C PHE A 128 2.51 10.63 5.49
N SER A 129 2.18 10.32 4.23
CA SER A 129 0.80 10.27 3.73
C SER A 129 0.52 9.00 2.93
N CYS A 130 1.19 7.89 3.29
CA CYS A 130 1.09 6.65 2.53
C CYS A 130 -0.30 5.99 2.54
N ASN A 131 -1.08 6.22 3.60
CA ASN A 131 -2.45 5.75 3.79
C ASN A 131 -3.49 6.59 2.99
N ASP A 132 -3.21 7.87 2.75
CA ASP A 132 -4.14 8.81 2.11
C ASP A 132 -4.71 8.33 0.77
N PRO A 133 -3.90 7.89 -0.22
CA PRO A 133 -4.46 7.45 -1.49
C PRO A 133 -5.31 6.18 -1.35
N LEU A 134 -4.99 5.30 -0.39
CA LEU A 134 -5.78 4.10 -0.13
C LEU A 134 -7.12 4.43 0.52
N ALA A 135 -7.18 5.51 1.32
CA ALA A 135 -8.41 6.00 1.94
C ALA A 135 -9.26 6.83 0.97
N TYR A 136 -8.71 7.94 0.46
CA TYR A 136 -9.48 8.93 -0.28
C TYR A 136 -9.79 8.50 -1.72
N PHE A 137 -8.95 7.66 -2.34
CA PHE A 137 -9.15 7.24 -3.73
C PHE A 137 -9.68 5.82 -3.84
N LYS A 138 -10.21 5.23 -2.75
CA LYS A 138 -10.76 3.86 -2.76
C LYS A 138 -11.75 3.66 -3.91
N ASP A 139 -12.70 4.58 -4.10
CA ASP A 139 -13.72 4.43 -5.16
C ASP A 139 -13.13 4.64 -6.56
N MET A 140 -12.16 5.55 -6.71
CA MET A 140 -11.44 5.76 -7.97
C MET A 140 -10.60 4.53 -8.36
N ILE A 141 -9.93 3.90 -7.38
CA ILE A 141 -9.18 2.66 -7.56
C ILE A 141 -10.13 1.52 -7.94
N SER A 142 -11.25 1.39 -7.23
CA SER A 142 -12.31 0.42 -7.55
C SER A 142 -12.80 0.56 -8.99
N ALA A 143 -13.19 1.76 -9.39
CA ALA A 143 -13.70 2.04 -10.73
C ALA A 143 -12.62 1.77 -11.80
N SER A 144 -11.36 2.13 -11.52
CA SER A 144 -10.25 1.92 -12.46
C SER A 144 -9.93 0.43 -12.70
N LEU A 145 -10.27 -0.44 -11.75
CA LEU A 145 -10.01 -1.88 -11.81
C LEU A 145 -11.25 -2.71 -12.20
N GLU A 146 -12.37 -2.05 -12.47
CA GLU A 146 -13.62 -2.70 -12.83
C GLU A 146 -13.45 -3.60 -14.07
N GLY A 147 -13.99 -4.82 -13.99
CA GLY A 147 -13.92 -5.81 -15.07
C GLY A 147 -12.55 -6.46 -15.29
N MET A 148 -11.55 -6.21 -14.44
CA MET A 148 -10.20 -6.82 -14.57
C MET A 148 -10.03 -8.18 -13.88
N ASP A 149 -11.04 -8.66 -13.15
CA ASP A 149 -11.01 -9.92 -12.37
C ASP A 149 -9.74 -10.05 -11.50
N VAL A 150 -9.52 -9.02 -10.68
CA VAL A 150 -8.38 -8.93 -9.77
C VAL A 150 -8.85 -8.88 -8.33
N LYS A 151 -8.07 -9.50 -7.43
CA LYS A 151 -8.20 -9.26 -6.00
C LYS A 151 -7.32 -8.07 -5.61
N VAL A 152 -7.91 -7.12 -4.88
CA VAL A 152 -7.24 -5.94 -4.33
C VAL A 152 -7.19 -6.05 -2.82
N GLU A 153 -6.03 -5.78 -2.24
CA GLU A 153 -5.78 -5.79 -0.79
C GLU A 153 -4.85 -4.62 -0.43
N GLU A 154 -4.92 -4.14 0.81
CA GLU A 154 -4.00 -3.13 1.35
C GLU A 154 -2.93 -3.84 2.17
N CYS A 155 -1.71 -3.34 2.18
CA CYS A 155 -0.58 -4.00 2.86
C CYS A 155 0.34 -2.99 3.53
N LYS A 156 0.85 -3.35 4.71
CA LYS A 156 1.98 -2.67 5.34
C LYS A 156 3.30 -3.28 4.90
N ALA A 157 4.26 -2.44 4.57
CA ALA A 157 5.62 -2.82 4.20
C ALA A 157 6.65 -2.07 5.03
N THR A 158 7.64 -2.76 5.57
CA THR A 158 8.85 -2.13 6.09
C THR A 158 9.92 -2.20 5.02
N LEU A 159 10.52 -1.06 4.66
CA LEU A 159 11.54 -0.98 3.63
C LEU A 159 12.93 -1.06 4.26
N GLY A 160 13.77 -1.99 3.79
CA GLY A 160 15.14 -2.14 4.27
C GLY A 160 16.17 -1.38 3.44
N LYS A 161 15.79 -0.92 2.24
CA LYS A 161 16.65 -0.15 1.34
C LYS A 161 15.83 0.96 0.69
N ILE A 162 16.21 2.20 0.98
CA ILE A 162 15.61 3.42 0.43
C ILE A 162 16.72 4.29 -0.17
N THR A 163 16.38 5.13 -1.14
CA THR A 163 17.32 6.07 -1.79
C THR A 163 17.02 7.52 -1.45
N GLN A 164 15.95 7.76 -0.68
CA GLN A 164 15.52 9.06 -0.24
C GLN A 164 14.96 8.94 1.18
N LYS A 165 15.32 9.90 2.02
CA LYS A 165 14.81 10.07 3.38
C LYS A 165 14.02 11.37 3.47
N VAL A 166 12.94 11.36 4.24
CA VAL A 166 12.18 12.58 4.61
C VAL A 166 12.13 12.67 6.13
N VAL A 167 12.45 13.86 6.66
CA VAL A 167 12.50 14.13 8.10
C VAL A 167 11.71 15.40 8.40
N PHE A 168 10.81 15.34 9.36
CA PHE A 168 10.17 16.53 9.93
C PHE A 168 10.98 17.03 11.13
N ARG A 169 11.29 18.33 11.16
CA ARG A 169 12.05 18.97 12.24
C ARG A 169 11.25 20.11 12.85
N THR A 170 10.82 19.91 14.09
CA THR A 170 10.18 20.93 14.92
C THR A 170 11.18 21.42 15.97
N SER A 171 11.22 22.73 16.22
CA SER A 171 12.16 23.31 17.19
C SER A 171 11.91 22.76 18.60
N GLY A 172 12.96 22.22 19.24
CA GLY A 172 12.88 21.67 20.59
C GLY A 172 12.43 20.20 20.66
N GLU A 173 12.08 19.58 19.53
CA GLU A 173 11.63 18.19 19.47
C GLU A 173 12.65 17.28 18.76
N GLN A 174 12.52 15.98 18.97
CA GLN A 174 13.31 15.01 18.23
C GLN A 174 12.83 14.95 16.77
N PRO A 175 13.75 14.87 15.78
CA PRO A 175 13.38 14.78 14.38
C PRO A 175 12.57 13.51 14.11
N VAL A 176 11.47 13.64 13.35
CA VAL A 176 10.61 12.52 12.98
C VAL A 176 11.02 12.03 11.60
N ASP A 177 11.57 10.83 11.55
CA ASP A 177 12.00 10.15 10.31
C ASP A 177 10.85 9.33 9.72
N CYS A 178 10.35 9.72 8.55
CA CYS A 178 9.25 9.01 7.89
C CYS A 178 9.60 7.54 7.57
N SER A 179 10.89 7.21 7.37
CA SER A 179 11.33 5.85 7.09
C SER A 179 11.34 4.91 8.29
N ALA A 180 11.16 5.44 9.52
CA ALA A 180 11.02 4.63 10.72
C ALA A 180 9.65 3.95 10.83
N PHE A 181 8.68 4.33 10.00
CA PHE A 181 7.31 3.83 10.04
C PHE A 181 7.05 2.82 8.92
N ALA A 182 6.03 1.98 9.11
CA ALA A 182 5.56 1.09 8.05
C ALA A 182 4.91 1.91 6.92
N HIS A 183 5.19 1.50 5.69
CA HIS A 183 4.64 2.06 4.46
C HIS A 183 3.36 1.33 4.03
N GLU A 184 2.36 2.06 3.55
CA GLU A 184 1.12 1.48 3.03
C GLU A 184 1.18 1.35 1.50
N ILE A 185 0.85 0.16 1.00
CA ILE A 185 0.85 -0.17 -0.44
C ILE A 185 -0.38 -1.02 -0.78
N LEU A 186 -0.71 -1.12 -2.06
CA LEU A 186 -1.76 -2.02 -2.56
C LEU A 186 -1.16 -3.29 -3.15
N ARG A 187 -1.81 -4.43 -2.90
CA ARG A 187 -1.53 -5.71 -3.54
C ARG A 187 -2.62 -6.06 -4.54
N ILE A 188 -2.21 -6.33 -5.77
CA ILE A 188 -3.08 -6.88 -6.82
C ILE A 188 -2.74 -8.36 -7.03
N THR A 189 -3.74 -9.23 -6.96
CA THR A 189 -3.55 -10.69 -7.12
C THR A 189 -4.47 -11.24 -8.21
N VAL A 190 -3.88 -12.07 -9.08
CA VAL A 190 -4.59 -12.98 -10.01
C VAL A 190 -4.01 -14.39 -9.86
N PRO A 191 -4.63 -15.44 -10.44
CA PRO A 191 -4.09 -16.79 -10.36
C PRO A 191 -2.63 -16.89 -10.87
N GLY A 192 -1.70 -17.12 -9.94
CA GLY A 192 -0.29 -17.32 -10.22
C GLY A 192 0.54 -16.05 -10.44
N LYS A 193 -0.02 -14.84 -10.27
CA LYS A 193 0.76 -13.59 -10.36
C LYS A 193 0.26 -12.54 -9.37
N ARG A 194 1.19 -11.75 -8.84
CA ARG A 194 0.94 -10.68 -7.88
C ARG A 194 1.75 -9.45 -8.23
N TRP A 195 1.17 -8.28 -7.97
CA TRP A 195 1.81 -6.99 -8.13
C TRP A 195 1.64 -6.14 -6.86
N ILE A 196 2.54 -5.19 -6.71
CA ILE A 196 2.46 -4.10 -5.75
C ILE A 196 2.19 -2.81 -6.53
N ILE A 197 1.24 -2.03 -6.02
CA ILE A 197 1.02 -0.65 -6.43
C ILE A 197 1.47 0.24 -5.27
N ASP A 198 2.45 1.10 -5.54
CA ASP A 198 3.01 2.06 -4.60
C ASP A 198 2.80 3.49 -5.15
N ILE A 199 1.72 4.14 -4.71
CA ILE A 199 1.34 5.48 -5.17
C ILE A 199 2.26 6.54 -4.55
N THR A 200 2.71 6.32 -3.31
CA THR A 200 3.44 7.28 -2.47
C THR A 200 4.92 6.93 -2.29
N GLY A 201 5.44 5.96 -3.05
CA GLY A 201 6.82 5.47 -2.96
C GLY A 201 7.90 6.55 -3.16
N ALA A 202 7.54 7.68 -3.78
CA ALA A 202 8.44 8.83 -3.92
C ALA A 202 8.95 9.36 -2.57
N GLN A 203 8.24 9.13 -1.45
CA GLN A 203 8.74 9.47 -0.12
C GLN A 203 10.05 8.73 0.24
N PHE A 204 10.33 7.60 -0.42
CA PHE A 204 11.52 6.76 -0.26
C PHE A 204 12.41 6.70 -1.50
N GLY A 205 12.11 7.52 -2.52
CA GLY A 205 12.84 7.56 -3.79
C GLY A 205 12.42 6.45 -4.76
N ILE A 206 11.27 5.82 -4.52
CA ILE A 206 10.68 4.79 -5.36
C ILE A 206 9.68 5.47 -6.32
N HIS A 207 10.12 5.78 -7.53
CA HIS A 207 9.29 6.50 -8.51
C HIS A 207 8.47 5.58 -9.42
N LYS A 208 8.82 4.30 -9.51
CA LYS A 208 8.01 3.31 -10.23
C LYS A 208 6.82 2.93 -9.36
N THR A 209 5.61 3.01 -9.91
CA THR A 209 4.35 2.77 -9.18
C THR A 209 3.91 1.32 -9.20
N LEU A 210 4.15 0.58 -10.29
CA LEU A 210 3.78 -0.84 -10.39
C LEU A 210 5.01 -1.74 -10.30
N TRP A 211 4.95 -2.74 -9.45
CA TRP A 211 6.01 -3.72 -9.28
C TRP A 211 5.48 -5.14 -9.34
N ALA A 212 6.26 -6.06 -9.91
CA ALA A 212 6.05 -7.46 -9.60
C ALA A 212 6.35 -7.70 -8.11
N TRP A 213 5.58 -8.59 -7.48
CA TRP A 213 5.63 -8.82 -6.04
C TRP A 213 7.04 -9.10 -5.50
N ASP A 214 7.78 -10.00 -6.15
CA ASP A 214 9.10 -10.41 -5.69
C ASP A 214 10.17 -9.37 -6.04
N ASP A 215 10.04 -8.65 -7.16
CA ASP A 215 10.97 -7.59 -7.55
C ASP A 215 10.98 -6.45 -6.52
N TYR A 216 9.80 -5.99 -6.07
CA TYR A 216 9.71 -4.95 -5.04
C TYR A 216 10.40 -5.37 -3.73
N LYS A 217 10.16 -6.62 -3.30
CA LYS A 217 10.78 -7.17 -2.10
C LYS A 217 12.31 -7.24 -2.22
N ASN A 218 12.80 -7.68 -3.37
CA ASN A 218 14.23 -7.85 -3.61
C ASN A 218 14.94 -6.51 -3.79
N GLU A 219 14.34 -5.56 -4.50
CA GLU A 219 15.00 -4.28 -4.82
C GLU A 219 15.03 -3.33 -3.62
N HIS A 220 13.97 -3.32 -2.80
CA HIS A 220 13.82 -2.42 -1.65
C HIS A 220 14.01 -3.13 -0.30
N HIS A 221 14.42 -4.39 -0.32
CA HIS A 221 14.50 -5.26 0.86
C HIS A 221 13.20 -5.23 1.68
N ALA A 222 12.06 -5.16 0.98
CA ALA A 222 10.77 -4.90 1.60
C ALA A 222 10.25 -6.15 2.33
N LYS A 223 9.89 -5.96 3.60
CA LYS A 223 9.17 -6.94 4.41
C LYS A 223 7.69 -6.57 4.39
N ILE A 224 6.91 -7.30 3.61
CA ILE A 224 5.45 -7.14 3.61
C ILE A 224 4.91 -7.84 4.85
N GLY A 225 4.34 -7.05 5.75
CA GLY A 225 3.74 -7.52 6.99
C GLY A 225 2.26 -7.74 6.83
N MET A 226 1.49 -6.91 7.52
CA MET A 226 0.04 -7.02 7.59
C MET A 226 -0.63 -6.81 6.24
N ILE A 227 -1.69 -7.58 6.00
CA ILE A 227 -2.49 -7.52 4.77
C ILE A 227 -3.94 -7.37 5.18
N TYR A 228 -4.59 -6.34 4.67
CA TYR A 228 -5.95 -5.97 5.00
C TYR A 228 -6.87 -6.09 3.78
N LYS A 229 -8.17 -6.18 4.07
CA LYS A 229 -9.20 -6.05 3.05
C LYS A 229 -9.12 -4.64 2.45
N PHE A 230 -9.29 -4.54 1.13
CA PHE A 230 -9.38 -3.25 0.46
C PHE A 230 -10.55 -2.40 1.02
N GLY A 231 -10.29 -1.12 1.29
CA GLY A 231 -11.16 -0.20 2.01
C GLY A 231 -10.86 -0.07 3.51
N THR A 232 -9.81 -0.71 4.04
CA THR A 232 -9.49 -0.62 5.49
C THR A 232 -9.02 0.78 5.86
N ASN A 233 -8.14 1.38 5.06
CA ASN A 233 -7.67 2.74 5.27
C ASN A 233 -8.80 3.77 5.20
N GLU A 234 -9.78 3.59 4.30
CA GLU A 234 -10.99 4.45 4.24
C GLU A 234 -11.77 4.41 5.56
N ILE A 235 -12.01 3.21 6.10
CA ILE A 235 -12.72 3.03 7.37
C ILE A 235 -11.93 3.69 8.52
N LEU A 236 -10.62 3.51 8.56
CA LEU A 236 -9.76 4.08 9.60
C LEU A 236 -9.76 5.61 9.56
N VAL A 237 -9.59 6.22 8.39
CA VAL A 237 -9.60 7.68 8.24
C VAL A 237 -10.96 8.26 8.61
N LYS A 238 -12.07 7.65 8.18
CA LYS A 238 -13.43 8.08 8.57
C LYS A 238 -13.65 7.98 10.08
N ALA A 239 -13.13 6.92 10.71
CA ALA A 239 -13.22 6.77 12.15
C ALA A 239 -12.42 7.87 12.88
N LEU A 240 -11.19 8.16 12.43
CA LEU A 240 -10.36 9.21 13.02
C LEU A 240 -11.01 10.60 12.86
N SER A 241 -11.58 10.91 11.69
CA SER A 241 -12.29 12.19 11.49
C SER A 241 -13.51 12.34 12.40
N ASN A 242 -14.18 11.23 12.74
CA ASN A 242 -15.30 11.25 13.68
C ASN A 242 -14.83 11.59 15.11
N VAL A 243 -13.65 11.12 15.53
CA VAL A 243 -13.09 11.46 16.86
C VAL A 243 -12.80 12.95 16.95
N GLU A 244 -12.22 13.54 15.91
CA GLU A 244 -11.95 14.98 15.87
C GLU A 244 -13.24 15.80 15.89
N ALA A 245 -14.25 15.37 15.12
CA ALA A 245 -15.57 16.00 15.13
C ALA A 245 -16.28 15.88 16.50
N MET A 246 -16.08 14.79 17.24
CA MET A 246 -16.68 14.61 18.57
C MET A 246 -16.17 15.61 19.60
N ILE A 247 -14.92 16.09 19.47
CA ILE A 247 -14.35 17.07 20.40
C ILE A 247 -15.02 18.45 20.27
N LEU A 248 -15.64 18.74 19.12
CA LEU A 248 -16.17 20.06 18.76
C LEU A 248 -17.70 20.15 18.81
N LYS A 249 -18.40 19.09 19.24
CA LYS A 249 -19.86 18.95 19.12
C LYS A 249 -20.60 19.06 20.45
N ASN A 250 -21.87 19.45 20.38
CA ASN A 250 -22.80 19.39 21.51
C ASN A 250 -23.17 17.92 21.86
N ASP A 251 -23.78 17.70 23.02
CA ASP A 251 -23.99 16.36 23.60
C ASP A 251 -24.77 15.39 22.68
N ASP A 252 -25.81 15.86 21.99
CA ASP A 252 -26.64 15.02 21.11
C ASP A 252 -25.87 14.63 19.84
N GLU A 253 -25.15 15.58 19.24
CA GLU A 253 -24.31 15.34 18.06
C GLU A 253 -23.07 14.50 18.39
N TYR A 254 -22.55 14.64 19.61
CA TYR A 254 -21.47 13.81 20.15
C TYR A 254 -21.91 12.35 20.23
N GLU A 255 -23.06 12.04 20.83
CA GLU A 255 -23.53 10.65 20.96
C GLU A 255 -23.85 9.99 19.61
N ALA A 256 -24.42 10.73 18.66
CA ALA A 256 -24.61 10.22 17.30
C ALA A 256 -23.28 9.93 16.59
N THR A 257 -22.29 10.82 16.72
CA THR A 257 -20.95 10.64 16.12
C THR A 257 -20.18 9.50 16.81
N LYS A 258 -20.34 9.34 18.13
CA LYS A 258 -19.78 8.23 18.93
C LYS A 258 -20.26 6.87 18.44
N LEU A 259 -21.56 6.72 18.21
CA LEU A 259 -22.12 5.47 17.70
C LEU A 259 -21.56 5.11 16.31
N SER A 260 -21.44 6.10 15.43
CA SER A 260 -20.82 5.92 14.11
C SER A 260 -19.34 5.52 14.20
N PHE A 261 -18.58 6.17 15.09
CA PHE A 261 -17.18 5.84 15.37
C PHE A 261 -17.03 4.40 15.88
N LEU A 262 -17.79 4.03 16.92
CA LEU A 262 -17.73 2.69 17.52
C LEU A 262 -18.11 1.61 16.51
N SER A 263 -19.10 1.86 15.66
CA SER A 263 -19.46 0.94 14.57
C SER A 263 -18.31 0.78 13.56
N SER A 264 -17.67 1.88 13.16
CA SER A 264 -16.52 1.83 12.25
C SER A 264 -15.33 1.07 12.86
N MET A 265 -15.08 1.27 14.16
CA MET A 265 -14.05 0.54 14.90
C MET A 265 -14.36 -0.95 15.04
N ASP A 266 -15.60 -1.35 15.33
CA ASP A 266 -16.00 -2.77 15.37
C ASP A 266 -15.73 -3.45 14.01
N VAL A 267 -16.08 -2.81 12.89
CA VAL A 267 -15.81 -3.33 11.54
C VAL A 267 -14.31 -3.46 11.27
N ALA A 268 -13.51 -2.44 11.63
CA ALA A 268 -12.06 -2.45 11.46
C ALA A 268 -11.40 -3.57 12.29
N VAL A 269 -11.79 -3.69 13.56
CA VAL A 269 -11.29 -4.74 14.47
C VAL A 269 -11.67 -6.12 13.97
N ARG A 270 -12.92 -6.35 13.55
CA ARG A 270 -13.33 -7.65 12.98
C ARG A 270 -12.55 -7.99 11.72
N SER A 271 -12.33 -7.01 10.84
CA SER A 271 -11.55 -7.20 9.61
C SER A 271 -10.09 -7.55 9.93
N PHE A 272 -9.49 -6.86 10.91
CA PHE A 272 -8.16 -7.17 11.42
C PHE A 272 -8.08 -8.58 12.01
N VAL A 273 -9.05 -8.98 12.85
CA VAL A 273 -9.09 -10.32 13.46
C VAL A 273 -9.29 -11.41 12.41
N ALA A 274 -10.10 -11.18 11.37
CA ALA A 274 -10.29 -12.15 10.30
C ALA A 274 -9.05 -12.28 9.39
N ALA A 275 -8.34 -11.18 9.15
CA ALA A 275 -7.18 -11.16 8.26
C ALA A 275 -5.91 -11.75 8.91
N ASN A 276 -5.76 -11.56 10.22
CA ASN A 276 -4.65 -12.10 10.98
C ASN A 276 -5.11 -13.43 11.59
N ARG A 277 -4.43 -14.54 11.27
CA ARG A 277 -4.83 -15.90 11.69
C ARG A 277 -4.64 -16.13 13.20
N PHE A 278 -5.25 -15.31 14.05
CA PHE A 278 -5.12 -15.38 15.50
C PHE A 278 -5.48 -16.75 16.03
N GLU A 279 -6.52 -17.40 15.49
CA GLU A 279 -6.85 -18.78 15.86
C GLU A 279 -5.71 -19.77 15.58
N THR A 280 -4.93 -19.57 14.53
CA THR A 280 -3.78 -20.44 14.23
C THR A 280 -2.64 -20.20 15.19
N GLU A 281 -2.35 -18.94 15.51
CA GLU A 281 -1.28 -18.59 16.45
C GLU A 281 -1.67 -18.94 17.90
N ILE A 282 -2.93 -18.74 18.29
CA ILE A 282 -3.49 -19.17 19.57
C ILE A 282 -3.45 -20.69 19.68
N ARG A 283 -3.81 -21.43 18.62
CA ARG A 283 -3.72 -22.89 18.63
C ARG A 283 -2.28 -23.37 18.76
N LYS A 284 -1.33 -22.76 18.05
CA LYS A 284 0.10 -23.06 18.21
C LYS A 284 0.59 -22.74 19.63
N ALA A 285 0.16 -21.63 20.21
CA ALA A 285 0.51 -21.25 21.57
C ALA A 285 -0.06 -22.25 22.59
N LEU A 286 -1.32 -22.68 22.41
CA LEU A 286 -1.95 -23.72 23.22
C LEU A 286 -1.27 -25.09 23.05
N GLU A 287 -0.95 -25.50 21.82
CA GLU A 287 -0.21 -26.73 21.54
C GLU A 287 1.19 -26.71 22.16
N TYR A 288 1.87 -25.56 22.08
CA TYR A 288 3.15 -25.34 22.74
C TYR A 288 3.03 -25.46 24.25
N GLU A 289 2.03 -24.84 24.87
CA GLU A 289 1.86 -24.88 26.33
C GLU A 289 1.42 -26.25 26.83
N LEU A 290 0.57 -26.96 26.08
CA LEU A 290 0.24 -28.36 26.36
C LEU A 290 1.47 -29.27 26.28
N SER A 291 2.38 -29.00 25.33
CA SER A 291 3.62 -29.77 25.15
C SER A 291 4.73 -29.34 26.12
N ASN A 292 4.64 -28.13 26.69
CA ASN A 292 5.64 -27.53 27.56
C ASN A 292 4.99 -26.83 28.77
N PRO A 293 4.30 -27.56 29.67
CA PRO A 293 3.51 -26.92 30.73
C PRO A 293 4.35 -26.02 31.64
N GLY A 294 3.97 -24.75 31.76
CA GLY A 294 4.61 -23.76 32.63
C GLY A 294 5.93 -23.19 32.08
N MET A 295 6.32 -23.52 30.84
CA MET A 295 7.49 -22.91 30.19
C MET A 295 7.20 -21.49 29.71
N SER A 296 5.99 -21.21 29.22
CA SER A 296 5.63 -19.84 28.80
C SER A 296 5.65 -18.88 29.99
N ASP A 297 5.12 -19.28 31.15
CA ASP A 297 5.16 -18.45 32.37
C ASP A 297 6.60 -18.19 32.85
N LYS A 298 7.48 -19.19 32.79
CA LYS A 298 8.91 -19.02 33.09
C LYS A 298 9.61 -18.08 32.11
N MET A 299 9.29 -18.17 30.82
CA MET A 299 9.83 -17.27 29.80
C MET A 299 9.31 -15.85 29.97
N ILE A 300 8.01 -15.67 30.26
CA ILE A 300 7.40 -14.36 30.53
C ILE A 300 8.02 -13.74 31.78
N SER A 301 8.20 -14.51 32.86
CA SER A 301 8.91 -14.06 34.06
C SER A 301 10.33 -13.61 33.72
N THR A 302 11.06 -14.40 32.93
CA THR A 302 12.45 -14.09 32.54
C THR A 302 12.51 -12.82 31.68
N VAL A 303 11.59 -12.63 30.73
CA VAL A 303 11.53 -11.44 29.88
C VAL A 303 11.13 -10.21 30.71
N ALA A 304 10.15 -10.34 31.61
CA ALA A 304 9.74 -9.28 32.52
C ALA A 304 10.89 -8.86 33.45
N ASP A 305 11.67 -9.82 33.97
CA ASP A 305 12.85 -9.54 34.78
C ASP A 305 13.93 -8.81 34.00
N VAL A 306 14.20 -9.22 32.75
CA VAL A 306 15.16 -8.52 31.86
C VAL A 306 14.69 -7.11 31.52
N PHE A 307 13.40 -6.93 31.24
CA PHE A 307 12.82 -5.61 30.95
C PHE A 307 12.89 -4.70 32.17
N THR A 308 12.57 -5.23 33.34
CA THR A 308 12.64 -4.50 34.62
C THR A 308 14.09 -4.12 34.95
N LEU A 309 15.05 -5.03 34.77
CA LEU A 309 16.47 -4.74 34.98
C LEU A 309 16.97 -3.62 34.06
N SER A 310 16.55 -3.61 32.79
CA SER A 310 16.94 -2.60 31.81
C SER A 310 16.41 -1.19 32.15
N LEU A 311 15.24 -1.10 32.78
CA LEU A 311 14.66 0.16 33.27
C LEU A 311 15.39 0.71 34.52
N PHE A 312 15.94 -0.17 35.37
CA PHE A 312 16.69 0.21 36.58
C PHE A 312 18.17 0.54 36.33
N ILE A 313 18.79 -0.03 35.28
CA ILE A 313 20.18 0.32 34.91
C ILE A 313 20.24 1.71 34.25
N GLY A 314 19.19 2.14 33.53
CA GLY A 314 19.10 3.48 32.93
C GLY A 314 18.89 4.63 33.92
N SER A 315 18.44 4.36 35.15
CA SER A 315 18.11 5.39 36.14
C SER A 315 19.24 5.69 37.15
N ARG A 316 20.28 4.86 37.23
CA ARG A 316 21.44 5.11 38.12
C ARG A 316 22.56 5.98 37.51
N GLY A 317 22.44 6.38 36.25
CA GLY A 317 23.47 7.17 35.55
C GLY A 317 23.30 8.70 35.54
N ARG A 318 22.21 9.26 36.11
CA ARG A 318 21.90 10.70 35.97
C ARG A 318 22.09 11.59 37.20
N ASN A 319 22.50 11.06 38.35
CA ASN A 319 22.78 11.89 39.54
C ASN A 319 24.24 11.78 40.00
N SER A 320 25.17 12.23 39.15
CA SER A 320 26.50 12.66 39.59
C SER A 320 27.09 13.69 38.63
N ARG A 321 26.67 14.95 38.80
CA ARG A 321 27.45 16.17 38.58
C ARG A 321 26.63 17.38 39.02
#